data_AF-A0A520HBB2-F1
#
_entry.id   AF-A0A520HBB2-F1
#
_cell.length_a   1.000
_cell.length_b   1.000
_cell.length_c   1.000
_cell.angle_alpha   90.00
_cell.angle_beta   90.00
_cell.angle_gamma   90.00
#
_symmetry.space_group_name_H-M   'P 1'
#
loop_
_entity.id
_entity.type
_entity.pdbx_description
1 polymer ?
#
loop_
_entity_poly.entity_id
_entity_poly.type
_entity_poly.pdbx_seq_one_letter_code
_entity_poly.pdbx_strand_id
1 'polypeptide(L)'
;MSAALPPPPAEPWARRWGRELFGTPWRALASLVLLLLIVWAAAHALDWGVLRAVFQPDAEACRMPGRGACWGVIAEKWRPLLFGRYPYEAQWRPAVAVVLLSAVTLLSAWPRSWRWWLAPLWLVALGAFVVLMFGGVAGLAAVPTNRWGGLPLTIGLAVIGLALAFPLALLLALGRRSRWPAARALCATYIELVR
;
A
#
# COMPACT_ATOMS: atom_id res chain seq x y z
N MET A 1 -32.76 14.69 33.56
CA MET A 1 -32.59 14.63 32.09
C MET A 1 -31.76 15.85 31.70
N SER A 2 -30.44 15.72 31.55
CA SER A 2 -29.61 16.84 31.07
C SER A 2 -29.80 16.99 29.57
N ALA A 3 -30.34 18.12 29.14
CA ALA A 3 -30.43 18.48 27.73
C ALA A 3 -29.00 18.61 27.17
N ALA A 4 -28.66 17.77 26.19
CA ALA A 4 -27.39 17.88 25.47
C ALA A 4 -27.44 19.18 24.65
N LEU A 5 -26.56 20.13 24.96
CA LEU A 5 -26.35 21.32 24.14
C LEU A 5 -25.89 20.89 22.73
N PRO A 6 -26.37 21.57 21.67
CA PRO A 6 -25.91 21.27 20.32
C PRO A 6 -24.38 21.47 20.23
N PRO A 7 -23.65 20.61 19.51
CA PRO A 7 -22.21 20.77 19.34
C PRO A 7 -21.93 22.13 18.70
N PRO A 8 -20.84 22.82 19.11
CA PRO A 8 -20.49 24.10 18.52
C PRO A 8 -20.35 23.96 17.00
N PRO A 9 -20.77 24.97 16.21
CA PRO A 9 -20.63 24.93 14.76
C PRO A 9 -19.15 24.71 14.40
N ALA A 10 -18.89 23.73 13.55
CA ALA A 10 -17.54 23.39 13.14
C ALA A 10 -16.87 24.62 12.51
N GLU A 11 -15.68 25.01 12.99
CA GLU A 11 -14.91 26.10 12.40
C GLU A 11 -14.66 25.83 10.90
N PRO A 12 -14.79 26.84 10.02
CA PRO A 12 -14.41 26.70 8.61
C PRO A 12 -12.95 26.23 8.50
N TRP A 13 -12.70 25.21 7.66
CA TRP A 13 -11.39 24.56 7.54
C TRP A 13 -10.24 25.57 7.28
N ALA A 14 -10.50 26.62 6.50
CA ALA A 14 -9.52 27.67 6.20
C ALA A 14 -9.10 28.48 7.43
N ARG A 15 -10.03 28.79 8.34
CA ARG A 15 -9.71 29.52 9.59
C ARG A 15 -8.91 28.63 10.54
N ARG A 16 -9.25 27.35 10.63
CA ARG A 16 -8.51 26.36 11.41
C ARG A 16 -7.06 26.25 10.92
N TRP A 17 -6.86 26.09 9.61
CA TRP A 17 -5.51 26.00 9.02
C TRP A 17 -4.72 27.30 9.16
N GLY A 18 -5.35 28.46 8.99
CA GLY A 18 -4.72 29.75 9.23
C GLY A 18 -4.16 29.88 10.66
N ARG A 19 -4.93 29.45 11.68
CA ARG A 19 -4.48 29.44 13.08
C ARG A 19 -3.38 28.42 13.34
N GLU A 20 -3.48 27.20 12.79
CA GLU A 20 -2.47 26.17 13.04
C GLU A 20 -1.13 26.48 12.35
N LEU A 21 -1.16 27.01 11.12
CA LEU A 21 0.04 27.30 10.33
C LEU A 21 0.67 28.65 10.69
N PHE A 22 -0.14 29.67 11.02
CA PHE A 22 0.33 31.05 11.21
C PHE A 22 -0.04 31.67 12.56
N GLY A 23 -0.62 30.90 13.49
CA GLY A 23 -1.11 31.43 14.76
C GLY A 23 -0.02 31.91 15.74
N THR A 24 1.24 31.53 15.53
CA THR A 24 2.40 32.07 16.27
C THR A 24 3.55 32.36 15.29
N PRO A 25 4.44 33.32 15.58
CA PRO A 25 5.57 33.64 14.70
C PRO A 25 6.48 32.42 14.45
N TRP A 26 6.64 31.54 15.45
CA TRP A 26 7.38 30.28 15.29
C TRP A 26 6.69 29.30 14.33
N ARG A 27 5.36 29.14 14.45
CA ARG A 27 4.58 28.29 13.53
C ARG A 27 4.60 28.83 12.10
N ALA A 28 4.49 30.15 11.95
CA ALA A 28 4.59 30.82 10.66
C ALA A 28 5.98 30.62 10.02
N LEU A 29 7.06 30.78 10.79
CA LEU A 29 8.42 30.53 10.33
C LEU A 29 8.62 29.06 9.94
N ALA A 30 8.22 28.12 10.80
CA ALA A 30 8.34 26.68 10.53
C ALA A 30 7.55 26.29 9.26
N SER A 31 6.33 26.81 9.10
CA SER A 31 5.50 26.57 7.91
C SER A 31 6.14 27.14 6.65
N LEU A 32 6.72 28.34 6.71
CA LEU A 32 7.43 28.95 5.58
C LEU A 32 8.68 28.14 5.20
N VAL A 33 9.50 27.73 6.17
CA VAL A 33 10.69 26.91 5.94
C VAL A 33 10.31 25.56 5.33
N LEU A 34 9.30 24.89 5.87
CA LEU A 34 8.80 23.63 5.33
C LEU A 34 8.30 23.80 3.90
N LEU A 35 7.54 24.88 3.62
CA LEU A 35 7.06 25.17 2.27
C LEU A 35 8.22 25.39 1.30
N LEU A 36 9.24 26.17 1.68
CA LEU A 36 10.43 26.40 0.86
C LEU A 36 11.21 25.11 0.61
N LEU A 37 11.37 24.26 1.62
CA LEU A 37 12.01 22.94 1.47
C LEU A 37 11.22 22.04 0.53
N ILE A 38 9.88 22.01 0.65
CA ILE A 38 9.00 21.23 -0.23
C ILE A 38 9.13 21.72 -1.67
N VAL A 39 9.09 23.04 -1.91
CA VAL A 39 9.23 23.63 -3.24
C VAL A 39 10.62 23.35 -3.82
N TRP A 40 11.67 23.49 -3.03
CA TRP A 40 13.04 23.20 -3.44
C TRP A 40 13.22 21.72 -3.82
N ALA A 41 12.71 20.80 -2.98
CA ALA A 41 12.78 19.36 -3.23
C ALA A 41 11.95 18.97 -4.46
N ALA A 42 10.76 19.55 -4.62
CA ALA A 42 9.91 19.33 -5.78
C ALA A 42 10.59 19.83 -7.06
N ALA A 43 11.21 21.01 -7.05
CA ALA A 43 11.95 21.54 -8.19
C ALA A 43 13.11 20.62 -8.59
N HIS A 44 13.90 20.12 -7.63
CA HIS A 44 14.97 19.16 -7.89
C HIS A 44 14.44 17.81 -8.40
N ALA A 45 13.35 17.32 -7.82
CA ALA A 45 12.70 16.09 -8.26
C ALA A 45 12.14 16.20 -9.68
N LEU A 46 11.61 17.36 -10.07
CA LEU A 46 11.12 17.63 -11.42
C LEU A 46 12.26 17.79 -12.43
N ASP A 47 13.32 18.51 -12.06
CA ASP A 47 14.52 18.64 -12.90
C ASP A 47 15.16 17.29 -13.17
N TRP A 48 15.35 16.48 -12.13
CA TRP A 48 15.90 15.13 -12.25
C TRP A 48 14.93 14.15 -12.93
N GLY A 49 13.68 14.12 -12.51
CA GLY A 49 12.72 13.08 -12.88
C GLY A 49 12.03 13.30 -14.22
N VAL A 50 11.95 14.54 -14.71
CA VAL A 50 11.20 14.89 -15.92
C VAL A 50 12.06 15.70 -16.88
N LEU A 51 12.60 16.84 -16.47
CA LEU A 51 13.25 17.78 -17.39
C LEU A 51 14.55 17.22 -17.99
N ARG A 52 15.39 16.57 -17.17
CA ARG A 52 16.66 15.97 -17.61
C ARG A 52 16.59 14.47 -17.84
N ALA A 53 15.39 13.90 -17.74
CA ALA A 53 15.20 12.45 -17.80
C ALA A 53 15.38 11.91 -19.23
N VAL A 54 15.76 10.65 -19.32
CA VAL A 54 15.93 9.92 -20.59
C VAL A 54 14.79 8.93 -20.75
N PHE A 55 13.89 9.20 -21.69
CA PHE A 55 12.70 8.38 -21.95
C PHE A 55 12.93 7.27 -22.99
N GLN A 56 13.96 7.41 -23.83
CA GLN A 56 14.32 6.40 -24.81
C GLN A 56 14.98 5.19 -24.12
N PRO A 57 14.78 3.95 -24.61
CA PRO A 57 15.40 2.74 -24.07
C PRO A 57 16.89 2.64 -24.50
N ASP A 58 17.68 3.67 -24.17
CA ASP A 58 19.09 3.77 -24.50
C ASP A 58 19.93 3.83 -23.22
N ALA A 59 20.70 2.77 -22.99
CA ALA A 59 21.55 2.60 -21.80
C ALA A 59 22.81 3.48 -21.82
N GLU A 60 23.27 3.94 -22.98
CA GLU A 60 24.41 4.86 -23.09
C GLU A 60 23.96 6.28 -22.82
N ALA A 61 22.82 6.71 -23.39
CA ALA A 61 22.21 7.99 -23.11
C ALA A 61 21.92 8.19 -21.61
N CYS A 62 21.51 7.15 -20.90
CA CYS A 62 21.29 7.21 -19.45
C CYS A 62 22.58 7.30 -18.61
N ARG A 63 23.74 6.91 -19.14
CA ARG A 63 25.03 6.94 -18.43
C ARG A 63 25.79 8.25 -18.61
N MET A 64 25.33 9.14 -19.49
CA MET A 64 25.97 10.43 -19.73
C MET A 64 25.90 11.34 -18.49
N PRO A 65 26.98 12.09 -18.18
CA PRO A 65 27.00 13.01 -17.04
C PRO A 65 25.96 14.12 -17.21
N GLY A 66 25.29 14.49 -16.12
CA GLY A 66 24.28 15.54 -16.11
C GLY A 66 22.87 15.10 -16.54
N ARG A 67 22.67 13.82 -16.85
CA ARG A 67 21.33 13.24 -17.09
C ARG A 67 20.62 12.85 -15.80
N GLY A 68 19.30 12.99 -15.82
CA GLY A 68 18.40 12.68 -14.70
C GLY A 68 17.95 11.22 -14.67
N ALA A 69 16.68 10.99 -14.35
CA ALA A 69 16.10 9.65 -14.28
C ALA A 69 16.12 8.92 -15.63
N CYS A 70 16.35 7.61 -15.62
CA CYS A 70 16.35 6.76 -16.82
C CYS A 70 15.02 6.01 -16.94
N TRP A 71 14.02 6.62 -17.55
CA TRP A 71 12.72 5.99 -17.84
C TRP A 71 12.81 4.91 -18.94
N GLY A 72 13.87 4.94 -19.76
CA GLY A 72 14.16 3.90 -20.75
C GLY A 72 14.23 2.48 -20.15
N VAL A 73 14.75 2.34 -18.93
CA VAL A 73 14.78 1.04 -18.22
C VAL A 73 13.37 0.54 -17.93
N ILE A 74 12.45 1.44 -17.56
CA ILE A 74 11.07 1.08 -17.29
C ILE A 74 10.37 0.69 -18.60
N ALA A 75 10.59 1.45 -19.69
CA ALA A 75 10.04 1.12 -21.00
C ALA A 75 10.50 -0.26 -21.50
N GLU A 76 11.74 -0.64 -21.24
CA GLU A 76 12.32 -1.92 -21.67
C GLU A 76 11.99 -3.09 -20.72
N LYS A 77 11.91 -2.83 -19.40
CA LYS A 77 11.82 -3.86 -18.34
C LYS A 77 10.51 -3.84 -17.55
N TRP A 78 9.47 -3.18 -18.04
CA TRP A 78 8.17 -3.13 -17.35
C TRP A 78 7.61 -4.53 -17.04
N ARG A 79 7.75 -5.52 -17.94
CA ARG A 79 7.21 -6.88 -17.70
C ARG A 79 7.90 -7.60 -16.55
N PRO A 80 9.24 -7.70 -16.49
CA PRO A 80 9.92 -8.21 -15.30
C PRO A 80 9.63 -7.42 -14.02
N LEU A 81 9.45 -6.10 -14.11
CA LEU A 81 9.09 -5.28 -12.94
C LEU A 81 7.69 -5.66 -12.41
N LEU A 82 6.71 -5.87 -13.28
CA LEU A 82 5.33 -6.20 -12.89
C LEU A 82 5.15 -7.68 -12.53
N PHE A 83 5.77 -8.61 -13.25
CA PHE A 83 5.49 -10.04 -13.15
C PHE A 83 6.68 -10.90 -12.70
N GLY A 84 7.84 -10.29 -12.42
CA GLY A 84 9.04 -11.03 -12.03
C GLY A 84 9.57 -11.90 -13.17
N ARG A 85 9.99 -13.13 -12.84
CA ARG A 85 10.54 -14.11 -13.80
C ARG A 85 9.47 -15.06 -14.35
N TYR A 86 8.20 -14.66 -14.31
CA TYR A 86 7.09 -15.49 -14.78
C TYR A 86 7.17 -15.70 -16.31
N PRO A 87 6.93 -16.92 -16.82
CA PRO A 87 7.03 -17.21 -18.25
C PRO A 87 6.13 -16.31 -19.09
N TYR A 88 6.67 -15.81 -20.19
CA TYR A 88 6.08 -14.74 -21.02
C TYR A 88 4.65 -15.06 -21.47
N GLU A 89 4.44 -16.26 -22.04
CA GLU A 89 3.13 -16.69 -22.55
C GLU A 89 2.06 -16.83 -21.47
N ALA A 90 2.48 -16.97 -20.21
CA ALA A 90 1.61 -17.20 -19.09
C ALA A 90 1.39 -15.95 -18.23
N GLN A 91 1.95 -14.78 -18.59
CA GLN A 91 1.86 -13.52 -17.82
C GLN A 91 0.43 -13.01 -17.61
N TRP A 92 -0.53 -13.44 -18.45
CA TRP A 92 -1.94 -13.10 -18.24
C TRP A 92 -2.48 -13.68 -16.91
N ARG A 93 -1.94 -14.81 -16.44
CA ARG A 93 -2.34 -15.45 -15.17
C ARG A 93 -2.05 -14.55 -13.96
N PRO A 94 -0.80 -14.09 -13.72
CA PRO A 94 -0.53 -13.14 -12.66
C PRO A 94 -1.24 -11.79 -12.84
N ALA A 95 -1.45 -11.33 -14.08
CA ALA A 95 -2.21 -10.09 -14.33
C ALA A 95 -3.66 -10.21 -13.85
N VAL A 96 -4.35 -11.29 -14.23
CA VAL A 96 -5.72 -11.58 -13.76
C VAL A 96 -5.74 -11.76 -12.24
N ALA A 97 -4.76 -12.45 -11.67
CA ALA A 97 -4.67 -12.67 -10.23
C ALA A 97 -4.50 -11.35 -9.46
N VAL A 98 -3.67 -10.43 -9.94
CA VAL A 98 -3.48 -9.08 -9.39
C VAL A 98 -4.75 -8.25 -9.47
N VAL A 99 -5.41 -8.24 -10.63
CA VAL A 99 -6.65 -7.49 -10.83
C VAL A 99 -7.74 -8.03 -9.91
N LEU A 100 -7.86 -9.35 -9.80
CA LEU A 100 -8.82 -10.01 -8.92
C LEU A 100 -8.59 -9.62 -7.45
N LEU A 101 -7.39 -9.80 -6.92
CA LEU A 101 -7.11 -9.46 -5.52
C LEU A 101 -7.28 -7.96 -5.25
N SER A 102 -6.83 -7.10 -6.16
CA SER A 102 -7.01 -5.66 -6.05
C SER A 102 -8.48 -5.27 -6.04
N ALA A 103 -9.29 -5.84 -6.92
CA ALA A 103 -10.72 -5.58 -6.99
C ALA A 103 -11.46 -6.01 -5.70
N VAL A 104 -11.18 -7.21 -5.18
CA VAL A 104 -11.78 -7.68 -3.92
C VAL A 104 -11.32 -6.82 -2.74
N THR A 105 -10.07 -6.38 -2.73
CA THR A 105 -9.54 -5.46 -1.70
C THR A 105 -10.24 -4.11 -1.74
N LEU A 106 -10.35 -3.48 -2.92
CA LEU A 106 -11.04 -2.21 -3.10
C LEU A 106 -12.54 -2.31 -2.77
N LEU A 107 -13.18 -3.42 -3.14
CA LEU A 107 -14.56 -3.70 -2.76
C LEU A 107 -14.71 -3.79 -1.24
N SER A 108 -13.77 -4.45 -0.56
CA SER A 108 -13.75 -4.57 0.91
C SER A 108 -13.43 -3.24 1.61
N ALA A 109 -12.73 -2.31 0.96
CA ALA A 109 -12.48 -0.98 1.48
C ALA A 109 -13.74 -0.10 1.48
N TRP A 110 -14.79 -0.47 0.74
CA TRP A 110 -16.05 0.26 0.69
C TRP A 110 -17.04 -0.28 1.73
N PRO A 111 -17.38 0.45 2.82
CA PRO A 111 -18.21 -0.08 3.91
C PRO A 111 -19.60 -0.57 3.48
N ARG A 112 -20.11 -0.11 2.33
CA ARG A 112 -21.42 -0.50 1.80
C ARG A 112 -21.46 -1.95 1.31
N SER A 113 -20.31 -2.53 1.00
CA SER A 113 -20.20 -3.92 0.55
C SER A 113 -20.13 -4.92 1.70
N TRP A 114 -20.01 -4.47 2.96
CA TRP A 114 -19.78 -5.29 4.16
C TRP A 114 -20.96 -6.19 4.49
N ARG A 115 -21.04 -7.30 3.77
CA ARG A 115 -22.07 -8.31 3.84
C ARG A 115 -21.42 -9.68 3.98
N TRP A 116 -22.19 -10.65 4.45
CA TRP A 116 -21.70 -12.01 4.70
C TRP A 116 -21.06 -12.68 3.46
N TRP A 117 -21.43 -12.29 2.24
CA TRP A 117 -20.87 -12.84 1.00
C TRP A 117 -19.42 -12.41 0.73
N LEU A 118 -18.88 -11.40 1.42
CA LEU A 118 -17.48 -11.02 1.27
C LEU A 118 -16.53 -12.14 1.71
N ALA A 119 -16.90 -12.87 2.78
CA ALA A 119 -16.07 -13.98 3.27
C ALA A 119 -15.88 -15.09 2.22
N PRO A 120 -16.93 -15.68 1.64
CA PRO A 120 -16.75 -16.67 0.57
C PRO A 120 -16.12 -16.05 -0.69
N LEU A 121 -16.40 -14.78 -1.03
CA LEU A 121 -15.72 -14.12 -2.15
C LEU A 121 -14.20 -14.07 -1.95
N TRP A 122 -13.75 -13.73 -0.74
CA TRP A 122 -12.32 -13.72 -0.40
C TRP A 122 -11.71 -15.12 -0.52
N LEU A 123 -12.36 -16.15 0.01
CA LEU A 123 -11.88 -17.53 -0.11
C LEU A 123 -11.74 -17.95 -1.58
N VAL A 124 -12.73 -17.64 -2.41
CA VAL A 124 -12.69 -17.91 -3.85
C VAL A 124 -11.58 -17.10 -4.52
N ALA A 125 -11.41 -15.83 -4.19
CA ALA A 125 -10.37 -14.98 -4.77
C ALA A 125 -8.95 -15.46 -4.41
N LEU A 126 -8.72 -15.84 -3.15
CA LEU A 126 -7.45 -16.42 -2.69
C LEU A 126 -7.19 -17.78 -3.35
N GLY A 127 -8.20 -18.65 -3.43
CA GLY A 127 -8.09 -19.94 -4.12
C GLY A 127 -7.76 -19.76 -5.60
N ALA A 128 -8.47 -18.86 -6.28
CA ALA A 128 -8.22 -18.51 -7.68
C ALA A 128 -6.82 -17.92 -7.88
N PHE A 129 -6.36 -17.04 -6.97
CA PHE A 129 -4.99 -16.50 -7.00
C PHE A 129 -3.94 -17.62 -6.94
N VAL A 130 -4.08 -18.56 -6.01
CA VAL A 130 -3.14 -19.69 -5.86
C VAL A 130 -3.14 -20.56 -7.11
N VAL A 131 -4.33 -20.92 -7.63
CA VAL A 131 -4.47 -21.73 -8.85
C VAL A 131 -3.86 -21.01 -10.06
N LEU A 132 -4.15 -19.72 -10.25
CA LEU A 132 -3.61 -18.93 -11.34
C LEU A 132 -2.09 -18.82 -11.26
N MET A 133 -1.52 -18.60 -10.08
CA MET A 133 -0.08 -18.42 -9.92
C MET A 133 0.68 -19.74 -10.06
N PHE A 134 0.24 -20.78 -9.35
CA PHE A 134 0.92 -22.08 -9.31
C PHE A 134 0.66 -22.92 -10.56
N GLY A 135 -0.58 -23.02 -11.02
CA GLY A 135 -0.98 -23.91 -12.11
C GLY A 135 -0.99 -25.37 -11.69
N GLY A 136 -0.86 -26.30 -12.63
CA GLY A 136 -0.91 -27.74 -12.39
C GLY A 136 -2.33 -28.33 -12.30
N VAL A 137 -3.36 -27.48 -12.42
CA VAL A 137 -4.78 -27.87 -12.48
C VAL A 137 -5.44 -27.24 -13.69
N ALA A 138 -6.55 -27.82 -14.16
CA ALA A 138 -7.33 -27.31 -15.31
C ALA A 138 -6.50 -27.11 -16.61
N GLY A 139 -5.48 -27.95 -16.84
CA GLY A 139 -4.61 -27.88 -18.03
C GLY A 139 -3.55 -26.77 -18.00
N LEU A 140 -3.43 -26.03 -16.90
CA LEU A 140 -2.41 -24.99 -16.74
C LEU A 140 -1.04 -25.61 -16.42
N ALA A 141 0.00 -25.19 -17.15
CA ALA A 141 1.37 -25.58 -16.82
C ALA A 141 1.76 -25.10 -15.41
N ALA A 142 2.37 -25.99 -14.63
CA ALA A 142 2.87 -25.65 -13.30
C ALA A 142 4.07 -24.71 -13.40
N VAL A 143 4.05 -23.61 -12.65
CA VAL A 143 5.13 -22.62 -12.61
C VAL A 143 5.75 -22.63 -11.21
N PRO A 144 7.06 -22.93 -11.08
CA PRO A 144 7.70 -23.01 -9.77
C PRO A 144 7.72 -21.65 -9.06
N THR A 145 7.61 -21.69 -7.72
CA THR A 145 7.53 -20.50 -6.86
C THR A 145 8.77 -19.61 -6.92
N ASN A 146 9.94 -20.16 -7.29
CA ASN A 146 11.18 -19.39 -7.49
C ASN A 146 11.11 -18.38 -8.65
N ARG A 147 10.12 -18.48 -9.53
CA ARG A 147 9.88 -17.54 -10.63
C ARG A 147 8.84 -16.48 -10.29
N TRP A 148 8.18 -16.58 -9.13
CA TRP A 148 7.19 -15.61 -8.69
C TRP A 148 7.89 -14.32 -8.25
N GLY A 149 7.29 -13.19 -8.59
CA GLY A 149 7.82 -11.88 -8.22
C GLY A 149 6.91 -10.77 -8.73
N GLY A 150 7.37 -9.52 -8.58
CA GLY A 150 6.63 -8.35 -9.00
C GLY A 150 5.35 -8.12 -8.21
N LEU A 151 4.37 -7.49 -8.85
CA LEU A 151 3.08 -7.12 -8.25
C LEU A 151 2.28 -8.30 -7.67
N PRO A 152 2.17 -9.48 -8.32
CA PRO A 152 1.43 -10.60 -7.76
C PRO A 152 1.95 -11.03 -6.39
N LEU A 153 3.28 -11.08 -6.24
CA LEU A 153 3.90 -11.47 -4.98
C LEU A 153 3.66 -10.39 -3.91
N THR A 154 3.89 -9.12 -4.24
CA THR A 154 3.69 -8.01 -3.30
C THR A 154 2.24 -7.92 -2.81
N ILE A 155 1.27 -7.99 -3.73
CA ILE A 155 -0.15 -7.91 -3.37
C ILE A 155 -0.59 -9.16 -2.63
N GLY A 156 -0.16 -10.35 -3.07
CA GLY A 156 -0.47 -11.61 -2.37
C GLY A 156 0.06 -11.62 -0.94
N LEU A 157 1.31 -11.20 -0.72
CA LEU A 157 1.90 -11.11 0.61
C LEU A 157 1.22 -10.04 1.47
N ALA A 158 0.85 -8.89 0.89
CA ALA A 158 0.10 -7.87 1.61
C ALA A 158 -1.27 -8.40 2.07
N VAL A 159 -2.04 -9.03 1.16
CA VAL A 159 -3.36 -9.61 1.47
C VAL A 159 -3.25 -10.68 2.56
N ILE A 160 -2.34 -11.63 2.43
CA ILE A 160 -2.14 -12.69 3.42
C ILE A 160 -1.67 -12.09 4.75
N GLY A 161 -0.73 -11.15 4.71
CA GLY A 161 -0.24 -10.43 5.88
C GLY A 161 -1.37 -9.72 6.62
N LEU A 162 -2.25 -9.00 5.92
CA LEU A 162 -3.43 -8.36 6.52
C LEU A 162 -4.41 -9.39 7.09
N ALA A 163 -4.68 -10.46 6.35
CA ALA A 163 -5.62 -11.50 6.75
C ALA A 163 -5.16 -12.23 8.03
N LEU A 164 -3.86 -12.40 8.24
CA LEU A 164 -3.28 -13.02 9.43
C LEU A 164 -3.05 -12.01 10.57
N ALA A 165 -2.69 -10.77 10.25
CA ALA A 165 -2.45 -9.73 11.25
C ALA A 165 -3.74 -9.33 11.99
N PHE A 166 -4.89 -9.29 11.30
CA PHE A 166 -6.16 -8.91 11.91
C PHE A 166 -6.61 -9.84 13.05
N PRO A 167 -6.72 -11.18 12.86
CA PRO A 167 -7.12 -12.08 13.94
C PRO A 167 -6.08 -12.07 15.06
N LEU A 168 -4.79 -11.98 14.76
CA LEU A 168 -3.75 -11.85 15.77
C LEU A 168 -3.91 -10.57 16.60
N ALA A 169 -4.14 -9.44 15.95
CA ALA A 169 -4.40 -8.16 16.61
C ALA A 169 -5.67 -8.23 17.48
N LEU A 170 -6.73 -8.89 17.00
CA LEU A 170 -7.95 -9.11 17.76
C LEU A 170 -7.71 -9.99 18.99
N LEU A 171 -6.95 -11.08 18.84
CA LEU A 171 -6.58 -11.98 19.95
C LEU A 171 -5.77 -11.26 21.01
N LEU A 172 -4.77 -10.45 20.62
CA LEU A 172 -3.98 -9.64 21.55
C LEU A 172 -4.86 -8.59 22.26
N ALA A 173 -5.78 -7.96 21.54
CA ALA A 173 -6.71 -6.99 22.11
C ALA A 173 -7.67 -7.62 23.13
N LEU A 174 -8.18 -8.83 22.85
CA LEU A 174 -8.99 -9.61 23.78
C LEU A 174 -8.15 -10.12 24.96
N GLY A 175 -6.92 -10.56 24.73
CA GLY A 175 -5.99 -11.01 25.75
C GLY A 175 -5.68 -9.93 26.78
N ARG A 176 -5.55 -8.66 26.36
CA ARG A 176 -5.43 -7.49 27.25
C ARG A 176 -6.64 -7.33 28.20
N ARG A 177 -7.82 -7.83 27.83
CA ARG A 177 -9.05 -7.81 28.65
C ARG A 177 -9.27 -9.11 29.44
N SER A 178 -8.37 -10.09 29.35
CA SER A 178 -8.49 -11.37 30.05
C SER A 178 -8.39 -11.22 31.57
N ARG A 179 -9.10 -12.09 32.29
CA ARG A 179 -9.02 -12.21 33.76
C ARG A 179 -7.73 -12.89 34.22
N TRP A 180 -7.04 -13.60 33.33
CA TRP A 180 -5.82 -14.31 33.67
C TRP A 180 -4.61 -13.36 33.62
N PRO A 181 -3.95 -13.07 34.77
CA PRO A 181 -3.01 -11.96 34.89
C PRO A 181 -1.76 -12.12 34.02
N ALA A 182 -1.27 -13.35 33.83
CA ALA A 182 -0.12 -13.63 32.97
C ALA A 182 -0.41 -13.30 31.49
N ALA A 183 -1.55 -13.76 30.95
CA ALA A 183 -1.93 -13.49 29.57
C ALA A 183 -2.19 -11.99 29.32
N ARG A 184 -2.83 -11.31 30.29
CA ARG A 184 -3.04 -9.86 30.23
C ARG A 184 -1.73 -9.08 30.22
N ALA A 185 -0.78 -9.44 31.10
CA ALA A 185 0.51 -8.78 31.19
C ALA A 185 1.29 -8.93 29.88
N LEU A 186 1.40 -10.16 29.35
CA LEU A 186 2.08 -10.43 28.08
C LEU A 186 1.49 -9.62 26.90
N CYS A 187 0.16 -9.63 26.75
CA CYS A 187 -0.51 -8.89 25.67
C CYS A 187 -0.35 -7.37 25.83
N ALA A 188 -0.46 -6.85 27.05
CA ALA A 188 -0.31 -5.43 27.32
C ALA A 188 1.12 -4.95 27.04
N THR A 189 2.14 -5.68 27.52
CA THR A 189 3.54 -5.35 27.29
C THR A 189 3.88 -5.37 25.80
N TYR A 190 3.43 -6.38 25.05
CA TYR A 190 3.65 -6.43 23.60
C TYR A 190 3.03 -5.21 22.90
N ILE A 191 1.78 -4.85 23.22
CA ILE A 191 1.08 -3.72 22.60
C ILE A 191 1.77 -2.39 22.92
N GLU A 192 2.19 -2.16 24.17
CA GLU A 192 2.84 -0.91 24.58
C GLU A 192 4.29 -0.80 24.08
N LEU A 193 4.97 -1.91 23.78
CA LEU A 193 6.34 -1.91 23.25
C LEU A 193 6.38 -1.60 21.74
N VAL A 194 5.36 -2.03 20.99
CA VAL A 194 5.26 -1.84 19.54
C VAL A 194 4.61 -0.50 19.15
N ARG A 195 3.84 0.09 20.06
CA ARG A 195 3.18 1.39 19.87
C ARG A 195 4.15 2.55 20.02
#